data_AF-X7FBG5-F1
#
_entry.id   AF-X7FBG5-F1
#
_cell.length_a   1.000
_cell.length_b   1.000
_cell.length_c   1.000
_cell.angle_alpha   90.00
_cell.angle_beta   90.00
_cell.angle_gamma   90.00
#
_symmetry.space_group_name_H-M   'P 1'
#
loop_
_entity.id
_entity.type
_entity.pdbx_description
1 polymer ?
#
loop_
_entity_poly.entity_id
_entity_poly.type
_entity_poly.pdbx_seq_one_letter_code
_entity_poly.pdbx_strand_id
1 'polypeptide(L)'
;MTDPTGLISDIDVTAAVPLLRLRARLYVDDHDVADRLVEAVLKEAIASPRPCRSQAEVEAWLLDRLLAHARLKIAIRNWVMSQNDDRNGPSPSTRKVAG
;
A
#
# COMPACT_ATOMS: atom_id res chain seq x y z
N MET A 1 24.59 5.27 42.34
CA MET A 1 24.75 4.85 40.94
C MET A 1 23.40 4.36 40.46
N THR A 2 22.68 5.20 39.73
CA THR A 2 21.39 4.86 39.12
C THR A 2 21.66 4.05 37.86
N ASP A 3 21.30 2.76 37.88
CA ASP A 3 21.10 1.98 36.66
C ASP A 3 20.06 2.70 35.79
N PRO A 4 20.41 3.20 34.60
CA PRO A 4 19.42 3.61 33.63
C PRO A 4 19.03 2.32 32.89
N THR A 5 18.29 1.45 33.57
CA THR A 5 17.45 0.45 32.88
C THR A 5 16.36 1.26 32.19
N GLY A 6 16.76 1.90 31.10
CA GLY A 6 15.90 2.68 30.24
C GLY A 6 14.76 1.77 29.89
N LEU A 7 13.57 2.14 30.34
CA LEU A 7 12.32 1.61 29.85
C LEU A 7 12.38 1.73 28.33
N ILE A 8 12.83 0.68 27.65
CA ILE A 8 12.52 0.48 26.26
C ILE A 8 11.01 0.24 26.31
N SER A 9 10.25 1.30 26.05
CA SER A 9 8.81 1.21 25.83
C SER A 9 8.61 0.02 24.91
N ASP A 10 7.92 -1.01 25.40
CA ASP A 10 7.70 -2.24 24.66
C ASP A 10 6.83 -1.90 23.45
N ILE A 11 7.48 -1.68 22.30
CA ILE A 11 6.82 -1.28 21.07
C ILE A 11 6.17 -2.52 20.49
N ASP A 12 4.84 -2.53 20.46
CA ASP A 12 4.06 -3.64 19.95
C ASP A 12 3.58 -3.35 18.52
N VAL A 13 4.29 -3.91 17.55
CA VAL A 13 3.91 -3.82 16.13
C VAL A 13 2.57 -4.53 15.86
N THR A 14 2.21 -5.55 16.66
CA THR A 14 0.96 -6.30 16.45
C THR A 14 -0.27 -5.47 16.78
N ALA A 15 -0.15 -4.54 17.73
CA ALA A 15 -1.20 -3.56 18.04
C ALA A 15 -1.56 -2.64 16.86
N ALA A 16 -0.63 -2.42 15.91
CA ALA A 16 -0.89 -1.62 14.72
C ALA A 16 -1.68 -2.38 13.63
N VAL A 17 -1.75 -3.72 13.69
CA VAL A 17 -2.35 -4.54 12.62
C VAL A 17 -3.84 -4.25 12.40
N PRO A 18 -4.71 -4.13 13.43
CA PRO A 18 -6.11 -3.76 13.22
C PRO A 18 -6.27 -2.40 12.54
N LEU A 19 -5.45 -1.41 12.92
CA LEU A 19 -5.45 -0.08 12.33
C LEU A 19 -5.04 -0.11 10.85
N LEU A 20 -3.99 -0.87 10.52
CA LEU A 20 -3.54 -1.04 9.13
C LEU A 20 -4.60 -1.71 8.26
N ARG A 21 -5.27 -2.76 8.75
CA ARG A 21 -6.38 -3.42 8.04
C ARG A 21 -7.55 -2.47 7.80
N LEU A 22 -7.96 -1.73 8.82
CA LEU A 22 -9.03 -0.74 8.71
C LEU A 22 -8.69 0.30 7.63
N ARG A 23 -7.46 0.81 7.63
CA ARG A 23 -7.02 1.82 6.66
C ARG A 23 -6.88 1.23 5.24
N ALA A 24 -6.38 0.00 5.11
CA ALA A 24 -6.21 -0.67 3.82
C ALA A 24 -7.54 -0.86 3.07
N ARG A 25 -8.61 -1.18 3.81
CA ARG A 25 -9.98 -1.32 3.26
C ARG A 25 -10.57 -0.02 2.72
N LEU A 26 -10.01 1.14 3.08
CA LEU A 26 -10.42 2.42 2.50
C LEU A 26 -9.78 2.68 1.13
N TYR A 27 -8.75 1.90 0.76
CA TYR A 27 -8.06 2.02 -0.53
C TYR A 27 -8.45 0.91 -1.50
N VAL A 28 -8.96 -0.21 -0.99
CA VAL A 28 -9.27 -1.39 -1.79
C VAL A 28 -10.59 -1.98 -1.31
N ASP A 29 -11.53 -2.15 -2.24
CA ASP A 29 -12.88 -2.66 -1.95
C ASP A 29 -12.88 -4.14 -1.55
N ASP A 30 -11.93 -4.92 -2.10
CA ASP A 30 -11.77 -6.33 -1.81
C ASP A 30 -10.99 -6.55 -0.50
N HIS A 31 -11.62 -7.22 0.45
CA HIS A 31 -11.05 -7.48 1.79
C HIS A 31 -9.79 -8.35 1.73
N ASP A 32 -9.72 -9.36 0.87
CA ASP A 32 -8.55 -10.24 0.73
C ASP A 32 -7.38 -9.49 0.09
N VAL A 33 -7.67 -8.57 -0.83
CA VAL A 33 -6.63 -7.70 -1.42
C VAL A 33 -6.15 -6.67 -0.40
N ALA A 34 -7.03 -6.15 0.46
CA ALA A 34 -6.66 -5.26 1.56
C ALA A 34 -5.76 -5.97 2.59
N ASP A 35 -6.08 -7.21 2.97
CA ASP A 35 -5.24 -7.99 3.90
C ASP A 35 -3.87 -8.32 3.29
N ARG A 36 -3.81 -8.69 2.00
CA ARG A 36 -2.55 -8.89 1.27
C ARG A 36 -1.71 -7.60 1.16
N LEU A 37 -2.35 -6.44 1.08
CA LEU A 37 -1.66 -5.15 1.10
C LEU A 37 -1.01 -4.90 2.46
N VAL A 38 -1.71 -5.17 3.55
CA VAL A 38 -1.14 -5.06 4.91
C VAL A 38 0.03 -6.03 5.09
N GLU A 39 -0.12 -7.27 4.65
CA GLU A 39 0.96 -8.27 4.71
C GLU A 39 2.22 -7.81 3.96
N ALA A 40 2.06 -7.24 2.76
CA ALA A 40 3.17 -6.71 1.98
C ALA A 40 3.91 -5.58 2.71
N VAL A 41 3.17 -4.65 3.33
CA VAL A 41 3.73 -3.54 4.11
C VAL A 41 4.50 -4.06 5.32
N LEU A 42 3.96 -5.05 6.04
CA LEU A 42 4.63 -5.64 7.21
C LEU A 42 5.90 -6.39 6.80
N LYS A 43 5.86 -7.16 5.71
CA LYS A 43 7.05 -7.84 5.16
C LYS A 43 8.15 -6.84 4.78
N GLU A 44 7.78 -5.73 4.15
CA GLU A 44 8.74 -4.68 3.81
C GLU A 44 9.29 -3.97 5.07
N ALA A 45 8.44 -3.70 6.05
CA ALA A 45 8.85 -3.09 7.31
C ALA A 45 9.84 -3.98 8.08
N ILE A 46 9.66 -5.31 8.04
CA ILE A 46 10.61 -6.29 8.59
C ILE A 46 11.93 -6.28 7.80
N ALA A 47 11.87 -6.20 6.47
CA ALA A 47 13.06 -6.19 5.61
C ALA A 47 13.85 -4.86 5.69
N SER A 48 13.19 -3.76 6.06
CA SER A 48 13.79 -2.42 6.16
C SER A 48 13.30 -1.72 7.44
N PRO A 49 13.76 -2.20 8.61
CA PRO A 49 13.33 -1.69 9.91
C PRO A 49 13.82 -0.26 10.11
N ARG A 50 12.95 0.56 10.73
CA ARG A 50 13.27 1.94 11.12
C ARG A 50 13.31 2.04 12.64
N PRO A 51 14.30 2.71 13.23
CA PRO A 51 14.27 3.00 14.65
C PRO A 51 13.12 3.96 14.97
N CYS A 52 12.23 3.53 15.86
CA CYS A 52 11.11 4.31 16.37
C CYS A 52 11.24 4.43 17.89
N ARG A 53 10.85 5.58 18.44
CA ARG A 53 10.97 5.92 19.87
C ARG A 53 9.66 5.76 20.63
N SER A 54 8.56 5.53 19.92
CA SER A 54 7.24 5.36 20.51
C SER A 54 6.33 4.50 19.63
N GLN A 55 5.26 3.97 20.23
CA GLN A 55 4.21 3.25 19.52
C GLN A 55 3.59 4.11 18.41
N ALA A 56 3.31 5.39 18.70
CA ALA A 56 2.75 6.33 17.72
C ALA A 56 3.67 6.55 16.50
N GLU A 57 4.99 6.57 16.71
CA GLU A 57 5.95 6.66 15.60
C GLU A 57 5.93 5.42 14.71
N VAL A 58 5.78 4.22 15.29
CA VAL A 58 5.65 2.97 14.51
C VAL A 58 4.36 2.97 13.71
N GLU A 59 3.24 3.32 14.33
CA GLU A 59 1.95 3.39 13.66
C GLU A 59 1.96 4.38 12.50
N ALA A 60 2.47 5.60 12.73
CA ALA A 60 2.59 6.61 11.68
C ALA A 60 3.49 6.12 10.53
N TRP A 61 4.63 5.53 10.86
CA TRP A 61 5.55 5.00 9.85
C TRP A 61 4.94 3.86 9.02
N LEU A 62 4.22 2.92 9.64
CA LEU A 62 3.55 1.83 8.94
C LEU A 62 2.39 2.33 8.08
N LEU A 63 1.65 3.36 8.55
CA LEU A 63 0.59 4.00 7.77
C LEU A 63 1.13 4.72 6.53
N ASP A 64 2.27 5.40 6.64
CA ASP A 64 2.93 6.05 5.50
C ASP A 64 3.35 5.02 4.44
N ARG A 65 3.92 3.90 4.87
CA ARG A 65 4.25 2.78 3.97
C ARG A 65 3.00 2.19 3.31
N LEU A 66 1.93 1.99 4.08
CA LEU A 66 0.66 1.50 3.56
C LEU A 66 0.11 2.41 2.47
N LEU A 67 0.15 3.73 2.68
CA LEU A 67 -0.29 4.71 1.69
C LEU A 67 0.57 4.66 0.42
N ALA A 68 1.89 4.51 0.55
CA ALA A 68 2.79 4.40 -0.59
C ALA A 68 2.48 3.15 -1.45
N HIS A 69 2.28 1.98 -0.82
CA HIS A 69 1.90 0.75 -1.52
C HIS A 69 0.52 0.84 -2.17
N ALA A 70 -0.46 1.43 -1.47
CA ALA A 70 -1.80 1.61 -2.01
C ALA A 70 -1.79 2.46 -3.29
N ARG A 71 -1.06 3.59 -3.27
CA ARG A 71 -0.90 4.48 -4.43
C ARG A 71 -0.21 3.76 -5.59
N LEU A 72 0.85 3.00 -5.33
CA LEU A 72 1.54 2.24 -6.35
C LEU A 72 0.61 1.21 -7.02
N LYS A 73 -0.17 0.45 -6.23
CA LYS A 73 -1.15 -0.49 -6.77
C LYS A 73 -2.20 0.18 -7.64
N ILE A 74 -2.73 1.33 -7.21
CA ILE A 74 -3.71 2.11 -7.98
C ILE A 74 -3.09 2.59 -9.31
N ALA A 75 -1.86 3.11 -9.26
CA ALA A 75 -1.15 3.57 -10.46
C ALA A 75 -0.92 2.43 -11.47
N ILE A 76 -0.48 1.26 -11.00
CA ILE A 76 -0.28 0.09 -11.85
C ILE A 76 -1.61 -0.37 -12.46
N ARG A 77 -2.70 -0.44 -11.66
CA ARG A 77 -4.03 -0.80 -12.16
C ARG A 77 -4.49 0.15 -13.26
N ASN A 78 -4.37 1.45 -13.05
CA ASN A 78 -4.77 2.46 -14.02
C ASN A 78 -3.95 2.35 -15.31
N TRP A 79 -2.64 2.13 -15.20
CA TRP A 79 -1.78 1.92 -16.36
C TRP A 79 -2.17 0.68 -17.16
N VAL A 80 -2.41 -0.46 -16.50
CA VAL A 80 -2.85 -1.70 -17.16
C VAL A 80 -4.20 -1.51 -17.87
N MET A 81 -5.15 -0.81 -17.25
CA MET A 81 -6.45 -0.51 -17.86
C MET A 81 -6.30 0.38 -19.10
N SER A 82 -5.47 1.44 -19.03
CA SER A 82 -5.20 2.32 -20.17
C SER A 82 -4.58 1.58 -21.37
N GLN A 83 -3.69 0.61 -21.13
CA GLN A 83 -3.07 -0.18 -22.21
C GLN A 83 -4.05 -1.15 -22.90
N ASN A 84 -5.11 -1.57 -22.21
CA ASN A 84 -6.14 -2.44 -22.78
C ASN A 84 -7.15 -1.67 -23.64
N ASP A 85 -7.43 -0.41 -23.32
CA ASP A 85 -8.31 0.44 -24.13
C ASP A 85 -7.67 0.78 -25.49
N ASP A 86 -6.36 1.02 -25.54
CA ASP A 86 -5.63 1.33 -26.78
C ASP A 86 -5.56 0.13 -27.76
N ARG A 87 -5.68 -1.12 -27.27
CA ARG A 87 -5.69 -2.32 -28.12
C ARG A 87 -7.03 -2.57 -28.81
N ASN A 88 -8.09 -1.85 -28.45
CA ASN A 88 -9.41 -1.89 -29.09
C ASN A 88 -9.68 -0.61 -29.92
N GLY A 89 -8.63 0.04 -30.43
CA GLY A 89 -8.77 1.18 -31.35
C GLY A 89 -9.66 0.85 -32.57
N PRO A 90 -10.41 1.84 -33.10
CA PRO A 90 -11.42 1.62 -34.12
C PRO A 90 -10.80 0.99 -35.38
N SER A 91 -11.44 -0.06 -35.90
CA SER A 91 -11.12 -0.62 -37.21
C SER A 91 -11.03 0.50 -38.25
N PRO A 92 -10.02 0.51 -39.13
CA PRO A 92 -9.89 1.54 -40.15
C PRO A 92 -11.04 1.37 -41.13
N SER A 93 -12.09 2.17 -40.94
CA SER A 93 -13.23 2.24 -41.83
C SER A 93 -12.71 2.82 -43.15
N THR A 94 -12.51 1.94 -44.12
CA THR A 94 -12.08 2.27 -45.48
C THR A 94 -13.03 3.31 -46.05
N ARG A 95 -12.54 4.55 -46.14
CA ARG A 95 -13.20 5.64 -46.86
C ARG A 95 -13.31 5.22 -48.32
N LYS A 96 -14.48 4.71 -48.69
CA LYS A 96 -14.84 4.37 -50.07
C LYS A 96 -14.94 5.69 -50.85
N VAL A 97 -13.94 5.95 -51.67
CA VAL A 97 -13.93 7.02 -52.66
C VAL A 97 -14.92 6.64 -53.75
N ALA A 98 -16.00 7.39 -53.89
CA ALA A 98 -16.82 7.48 -55.09
C ALA A 98 -16.83 8.98 -55.41
N GLY A 99 -16.45 9.44 -56.61
CA GLY A 99 -16.79 8.86 -57.91
C GLY A 99 -17.74 9.85 -58.54
#